data_AF-A0A4Y2WI29-F1
#
_entry.id   AF-A0A4Y2WI29-F1
#
_cell.length_a   1.000
_cell.length_b   1.000
_cell.length_c   1.000
_cell.angle_alpha   90.00
_cell.angle_beta   90.00
_cell.angle_gamma   90.00
#
_symmetry.space_group_name_H-M   'P 1'
#
loop_
_entity.id
_entity.type
_entity.pdbx_description
1 polymer ?
#
loop_
_entity_poly.entity_id
_entity_poly.type
_entity_poly.pdbx_seq_one_letter_code
_entity_poly.pdbx_strand_id
1 'polypeptide(L)'
;KRIAKLESSDEESSSRVIQLQSGIRMAASQFLRNNILALPSPPTEAELARYRSMRLDQVHRRIQQEKEAEMLRNQKESSKSPSPVKSPNQQRVAEPVSPGTGWCVSTDSVKEEEDPMVQQINIIHKYIKQAKLDHKYDEVKMLENNLKELQLEHSRQKAGY
;
A
#
# COMPACT_ATOMS: atom_id res chain seq x y z
N LYS A 1 63.59 53.32 -0.84
CA LYS A 1 62.43 52.98 -1.71
C LYS A 1 61.52 52.07 -0.91
N ARG A 2 60.24 52.46 -0.74
CA ARG A 2 59.27 51.83 0.17
C ARG A 2 58.79 50.49 -0.42
N ILE A 3 58.85 49.41 0.35
CA ILE A 3 58.15 48.17 0.05
C ILE A 3 56.72 48.29 0.56
N ALA A 4 55.78 48.08 -0.36
CA ALA A 4 54.35 48.26 -0.17
C ALA A 4 53.76 47.05 0.58
N LYS A 5 53.12 47.38 1.71
CA LYS A 5 51.99 46.74 2.38
C LYS A 5 51.53 45.38 1.81
N LEU A 6 51.91 44.31 2.52
CA LEU A 6 51.42 42.93 2.38
C LEU A 6 50.35 42.67 3.44
N GLU A 7 49.17 43.28 3.32
CA GLU A 7 48.15 43.26 4.39
C GLU A 7 46.70 43.13 3.87
N SER A 8 46.49 42.80 2.59
CA SER A 8 45.14 42.80 1.96
C SER A 8 44.60 41.42 1.57
N SER A 9 45.37 40.34 1.67
CA SER A 9 44.92 39.00 1.23
C SER A 9 44.15 38.22 2.32
N ASP A 10 44.48 38.41 3.59
CA ASP A 10 43.86 37.67 4.70
C ASP A 10 42.49 38.25 5.10
N GLU A 11 42.29 39.57 5.00
CA GLU A 11 41.01 40.22 5.29
C GLU A 11 39.94 39.94 4.20
N GLU A 12 40.32 39.91 2.93
CA GLU A 12 39.39 39.57 1.84
C GLU A 12 38.98 38.10 1.86
N SER A 13 39.90 37.19 2.19
CA SER A 13 39.58 35.78 2.35
C SER A 13 38.66 35.54 3.56
N SER A 14 38.90 36.25 4.68
CA SER A 14 38.00 36.27 5.84
C SER A 14 36.59 36.77 5.50
N SER A 15 36.47 37.87 4.75
CA SER A 15 35.16 38.40 4.29
C SER A 15 34.40 37.41 3.40
N ARG A 16 35.09 36.76 2.45
CA ARG A 16 34.48 35.73 1.59
C ARG A 16 34.07 34.50 2.40
N VAL A 17 34.84 34.10 3.40
CA VAL A 17 34.49 33.02 4.32
C VAL A 17 33.23 33.39 5.13
N ILE A 18 33.12 34.62 5.62
CA ILE A 18 31.92 35.11 6.33
C ILE A 18 30.69 35.10 5.41
N GLN A 19 30.85 35.53 4.15
CA GLN A 19 29.77 35.50 3.14
C GLN A 19 29.33 34.07 2.84
N LEU A 20 30.27 33.15 2.65
CA LEU A 20 29.98 31.73 2.42
C LEU A 20 29.27 31.11 3.63
N GLN A 21 29.77 31.35 4.85
CA GLN A 21 29.13 30.89 6.07
C GLN A 21 27.70 31.45 6.22
N SER A 22 27.49 32.72 5.87
CA SER A 22 26.16 33.33 5.85
C SER A 22 25.24 32.64 4.84
N GLY A 23 25.72 32.40 3.62
CA GLY A 23 25.00 31.68 2.57
C GLY A 23 24.63 30.26 2.97
N ILE A 24 25.57 29.51 3.58
CA ILE A 24 25.32 28.16 4.10
C ILE A 24 24.25 28.20 5.20
N ARG A 25 24.35 29.13 6.17
CA ARG A 25 23.35 29.28 7.22
C ARG A 25 21.97 29.61 6.66
N MET A 26 21.90 30.51 5.68
CA MET A 26 20.64 30.86 5.01
C MET A 26 20.05 29.66 4.28
N ALA A 27 20.84 28.96 3.46
CA ALA A 27 20.40 27.78 2.71
C ALA A 27 19.94 26.64 3.64
N ALA A 28 20.70 26.36 4.71
CA ALA A 28 20.32 25.36 5.71
C ALA A 28 19.02 25.74 6.43
N SER A 29 18.87 27.01 6.84
CA SER A 29 17.65 27.50 7.50
C SER A 29 16.43 27.40 6.58
N GLN A 30 16.62 27.71 5.29
CA GLN A 30 15.56 27.61 4.28
C GLN A 30 15.17 26.15 4.01
N PHE A 31 16.16 25.25 3.93
CA PHE A 31 15.91 23.82 3.80
C PHE A 31 15.13 23.27 5.00
N LEU A 32 15.55 23.61 6.23
CA LEU A 32 14.86 23.19 7.45
C LEU A 32 13.42 23.70 7.49
N ARG A 33 13.18 24.98 7.19
CA ARG A 33 11.81 25.52 7.11
C ARG A 33 10.95 24.75 6.12
N ASN A 34 11.45 24.55 4.90
CA ASN A 34 10.62 24.05 3.81
C ASN A 34 10.45 22.53 3.81
N ASN A 35 11.44 21.77 4.29
CA ASN A 35 11.45 20.31 4.15
C ASN A 35 11.22 19.58 5.47
N ILE A 36 11.60 20.19 6.61
CA ILE A 36 11.52 19.53 7.92
C ILE A 36 10.42 20.14 8.77
N LEU A 37 10.36 21.47 8.86
CA LEU A 37 9.40 22.18 9.71
C LEU A 37 8.05 22.43 9.03
N ALA A 38 8.00 22.38 7.70
CA ALA A 38 6.74 22.45 6.94
C ALA A 38 6.04 21.09 6.84
N LEU A 39 6.61 20.02 7.42
CA LEU A 39 5.91 18.75 7.49
C LEU A 39 4.68 18.93 8.40
N PRO A 40 3.48 18.58 7.91
CA PRO A 40 2.31 18.57 8.78
C PRO A 40 2.60 17.60 9.94
N SER A 41 2.31 18.03 11.15
CA SER A 41 2.40 17.14 12.31
C SER A 41 1.54 15.91 12.06
N PRO A 42 1.97 14.72 12.53
CA PRO A 42 1.14 13.54 12.42
C PRO A 42 -0.25 13.80 13.04
N PRO A 43 -1.34 13.24 12.48
CA PRO A 43 -2.68 13.42 13.03
C PRO A 43 -2.74 13.02 14.49
N THR A 44 -3.47 13.80 15.29
CA THR A 44 -3.69 13.48 16.70
C THR A 44 -4.53 12.20 16.81
N GLU A 45 -4.38 11.43 17.89
CA GLU A 45 -5.15 10.19 18.09
C GLU A 45 -6.67 10.41 17.96
N ALA A 46 -7.17 11.53 18.48
CA ALA A 46 -8.57 11.91 18.34
C ALA A 46 -8.99 12.16 16.88
N GLU A 47 -8.13 12.77 16.07
CA GLU A 47 -8.38 13.01 14.64
C GLU A 47 -8.33 11.71 13.86
N LEU A 48 -7.37 10.83 14.18
CA LEU A 48 -7.28 9.50 13.60
C LEU A 48 -8.53 8.66 13.87
N ALA A 49 -9.03 8.67 15.10
CA ALA A 49 -10.27 8.00 15.47
C ALA A 49 -11.47 8.55 14.67
N ARG A 50 -11.54 9.87 14.49
CA ARG A 50 -12.57 10.51 13.65
C ARG A 50 -12.48 10.07 12.19
N TYR A 51 -11.28 10.04 11.60
CA TYR A 51 -11.10 9.57 10.22
C TYR A 51 -11.49 8.10 10.05
N ARG A 52 -11.16 7.25 11.05
CA ARG A 52 -11.58 5.84 11.06
C ARG A 52 -13.10 5.71 11.12
N SER A 53 -13.76 6.40 12.06
CA SER A 53 -15.22 6.38 12.17
C SER A 53 -15.89 6.87 10.90
N MET A 54 -15.44 8.01 10.36
CA MET A 54 -15.99 8.59 9.13
C MET A 54 -15.86 7.64 7.93
N ARG A 55 -14.73 6.93 7.82
CA ARG A 55 -14.52 5.94 6.76
C ARG A 55 -15.44 4.74 6.94
N LEU A 56 -15.59 4.23 8.16
CA LEU A 56 -16.50 3.11 8.45
C LEU A 56 -17.95 3.47 8.15
N ASP A 57 -18.40 4.66 8.55
CA ASP A 57 -19.76 5.14 8.30
C ASP A 57 -20.03 5.30 6.79
N GLN A 58 -19.04 5.81 6.04
CA GLN A 58 -19.15 5.95 4.59
C GLN A 58 -19.26 4.59 3.90
N VAL A 59 -18.45 3.61 4.31
CA VAL A 59 -18.52 2.24 3.80
C VAL A 59 -19.87 1.61 4.15
N HIS A 60 -20.31 1.73 5.41
CA HIS A 60 -21.58 1.17 5.86
C HIS A 60 -22.77 1.75 5.08
N ARG A 61 -22.77 3.07 4.85
CA ARG A 61 -23.79 3.74 4.03
C ARG A 61 -23.82 3.21 2.60
N ARG A 62 -22.66 3.01 1.96
CA ARG A 62 -22.59 2.44 0.61
C ARG A 62 -23.17 1.03 0.57
N ILE A 63 -22.79 0.18 1.52
CA ILE A 63 -23.30 -1.21 1.61
C ILE A 63 -24.82 -1.20 1.79
N GLN A 64 -25.35 -0.34 2.65
CA GLN A 64 -26.78 -0.27 2.89
C GLN A 64 -27.53 0.14 1.61
N GLN A 65 -27.04 1.16 0.90
CA GLN A 65 -27.65 1.59 -0.37
C GLN A 65 -27.62 0.50 -1.43
N GLU A 66 -26.51 -0.24 -1.54
CA GLU A 66 -26.38 -1.35 -2.47
C GLU A 66 -27.36 -2.49 -2.14
N LYS A 67 -27.45 -2.87 -0.84
CA LYS A 67 -28.41 -3.87 -0.36
C LYS A 67 -29.86 -3.47 -0.63
N GLU A 68 -30.22 -2.21 -0.39
CA GLU A 68 -31.56 -1.69 -0.66
C GLU A 68 -31.88 -1.71 -2.17
N ALA A 69 -30.92 -1.31 -3.02
CA ALA A 69 -31.07 -1.34 -4.46
C ALA A 69 -31.22 -2.78 -5.01
N GLU A 70 -30.46 -3.73 -4.46
CA GLU A 70 -30.54 -5.15 -4.82
C GLU A 70 -31.88 -5.76 -4.39
N MET A 71 -32.36 -5.44 -3.18
CA MET A 71 -33.67 -5.90 -2.70
C MET A 71 -34.80 -5.39 -3.61
N LEU A 72 -34.76 -4.11 -4.01
CA LEU A 72 -35.73 -3.54 -4.95
C LEU A 72 -35.67 -4.19 -6.33
N ARG A 73 -34.47 -4.52 -6.83
CA ARG A 73 -34.30 -5.29 -8.08
C ARG A 73 -34.95 -6.67 -7.97
N ASN A 74 -34.66 -7.40 -6.89
CA ASN A 74 -35.20 -8.74 -6.65
C ASN A 74 -36.74 -8.74 -6.51
N GLN A 75 -37.31 -7.73 -5.84
CA GLN A 75 -38.76 -7.57 -5.72
C GLN A 75 -39.42 -7.25 -7.06
N LYS A 76 -38.77 -6.46 -7.92
CA LYS A 76 -39.28 -6.14 -9.25
C LYS A 76 -39.21 -7.36 -10.17
N GLU A 77 -38.17 -8.17 -10.06
CA GLU A 77 -38.05 -9.44 -10.79
C GLU A 77 -39.06 -10.49 -10.30
N SER A 78 -39.38 -10.56 -9.01
CA SER A 78 -40.39 -11.50 -8.50
C SER A 78 -41.84 -11.18 -8.91
N SER A 79 -42.11 -9.92 -9.31
CA SER A 79 -43.42 -9.50 -9.85
C SER A 79 -43.60 -9.75 -11.35
N LYS A 80 -42.56 -10.22 -12.05
CA LYS A 80 -42.61 -10.54 -13.49
C LYS A 80 -42.67 -12.06 -13.66
N SER A 81 -43.86 -12.57 -13.98
CA SER A 81 -44.16 -14.01 -14.11
C SER A 81 -43.16 -14.78 -14.99
N PRO A 82 -42.90 -16.08 -14.69
CA PRO A 82 -41.81 -16.84 -15.29
C PRO A 82 -42.19 -17.38 -16.67
N SER A 83 -41.42 -17.04 -17.70
CA SER A 83 -41.43 -17.76 -18.98
C SER A 83 -40.48 -18.96 -18.89
N PRO A 84 -40.94 -20.20 -19.16
CA PRO A 84 -40.07 -21.37 -19.10
C PRO A 84 -39.30 -21.52 -20.41
N VAL A 85 -38.08 -21.01 -20.45
CA VAL A 85 -37.13 -21.35 -21.53
C VAL A 85 -36.09 -22.30 -20.96
N LYS A 86 -36.03 -23.49 -21.56
CA LYS A 86 -35.16 -24.62 -21.22
C LYS A 86 -33.71 -24.39 -21.64
N SER A 87 -32.82 -25.10 -20.94
CA SER A 87 -31.48 -25.56 -21.36
C SER A 87 -30.28 -24.66 -20.99
N PRO A 88 -29.06 -25.21 -20.88
CA PRO A 88 -28.60 -25.85 -19.65
C PRO A 88 -27.24 -25.31 -19.17
N ASN A 89 -26.95 -25.54 -17.89
CA ASN A 89 -25.59 -25.71 -17.38
C ASN A 89 -24.58 -24.58 -17.67
N GLN A 90 -24.65 -23.48 -16.92
CA GLN A 90 -23.44 -22.75 -16.54
C GLN A 90 -23.58 -22.36 -15.08
N GLN A 91 -22.73 -22.97 -14.24
CA GLN A 91 -22.44 -22.52 -12.88
C GLN A 91 -22.26 -21.00 -12.90
N ARG A 92 -23.20 -20.25 -12.31
CA ARG A 92 -22.92 -18.89 -11.85
C ARG A 92 -21.96 -19.04 -10.68
N VAL A 93 -20.68 -18.96 -10.97
CA VAL A 93 -19.66 -18.65 -9.97
C VAL A 93 -19.99 -17.24 -9.51
N ALA A 94 -20.49 -17.12 -8.29
CA ALA A 94 -20.72 -15.82 -7.67
C ALA A 94 -19.34 -15.16 -7.50
N GLU A 95 -19.07 -14.09 -8.25
CA GLU A 95 -17.96 -13.19 -7.97
C GLU A 95 -18.29 -12.37 -6.71
N PRO A 96 -17.49 -12.43 -5.63
CA PRO A 96 -17.49 -11.38 -4.63
C PRO A 96 -16.31 -10.44 -4.90
N VAL A 97 -16.54 -9.40 -5.69
CA VAL A 97 -15.63 -8.24 -5.75
C VAL A 97 -16.35 -7.00 -5.24
N SER A 98 -16.19 -6.71 -3.94
CA SER A 98 -16.38 -5.36 -3.41
C SER A 98 -14.99 -4.74 -3.17
N PRO A 99 -14.55 -3.80 -4.04
CA PRO A 99 -13.19 -3.29 -4.07
C PRO A 99 -13.03 -2.15 -3.07
N GLY A 100 -12.31 -2.43 -1.99
CA GLY A 100 -12.13 -1.47 -0.89
C GLY A 100 -10.79 -1.60 -0.20
N THR A 101 -9.68 -1.50 -0.94
CA THR A 101 -8.28 -1.33 -0.45
C THR A 101 -7.53 -2.57 0.06
N GLY A 102 -8.07 -3.77 -0.08
CA GLY A 102 -7.30 -5.00 0.06
C GLY A 102 -7.05 -5.60 -1.31
N TRP A 103 -5.79 -5.73 -1.71
CA TRP A 103 -5.48 -6.58 -2.84
C TRP A 103 -5.76 -8.02 -2.40
N CYS A 104 -6.80 -8.64 -2.97
CA CYS A 104 -7.30 -9.95 -2.57
C CYS A 104 -7.28 -10.85 -3.80
N VAL A 105 -6.65 -12.03 -3.70
CA VAL A 105 -6.66 -13.03 -4.78
C VAL A 105 -7.73 -14.06 -4.46
N SER A 106 -8.50 -14.47 -5.46
CA SER A 106 -9.43 -15.61 -5.30
C SER A 106 -8.60 -16.87 -5.05
N THR A 107 -8.57 -17.33 -3.81
CA THR A 107 -7.97 -18.63 -3.44
C THR A 107 -8.94 -19.74 -3.82
N ASP A 108 -9.31 -19.83 -5.10
CA ASP A 108 -10.10 -20.97 -5.57
C ASP A 108 -9.23 -22.24 -5.47
N SER A 109 -9.74 -23.17 -4.66
CA SER A 109 -9.36 -24.59 -4.58
C SER A 109 -7.90 -24.90 -4.24
N VAL A 110 -7.44 -24.52 -3.05
CA VAL A 110 -6.28 -25.22 -2.46
C VAL A 110 -6.82 -26.47 -1.75
N LYS A 111 -6.50 -27.65 -2.29
CA LYS A 111 -6.91 -28.95 -1.73
C LYS A 111 -6.51 -29.00 -0.25
N GLU A 112 -7.44 -29.35 0.64
CA GLU A 112 -7.23 -29.39 2.10
C GLU A 112 -6.24 -30.47 2.59
N GLU A 113 -5.56 -31.17 1.68
CA GLU A 113 -4.71 -32.33 1.97
C GLU A 113 -3.19 -32.01 1.96
N GLU A 114 -2.80 -30.75 1.71
CA GLU A 114 -1.40 -30.33 1.68
C GLU A 114 -0.98 -29.71 3.01
N ASP A 115 0.26 -29.98 3.46
CA ASP A 115 0.88 -29.38 4.66
C ASP A 115 0.61 -27.85 4.69
N PRO A 116 0.10 -27.29 5.82
CA PRO A 116 -0.20 -25.86 5.92
C PRO A 116 0.96 -24.95 5.50
N MET A 117 2.22 -25.38 5.71
CA MET A 117 3.38 -24.62 5.28
C MET A 117 3.52 -24.60 3.75
N VAL A 118 3.29 -25.74 3.09
CA VAL A 118 3.30 -25.84 1.63
C VAL A 118 2.14 -25.06 1.02
N GLN A 119 0.98 -25.10 1.67
CA GLN A 119 -0.17 -24.29 1.29
C GLN A 119 0.18 -22.80 1.24
N GLN A 120 0.86 -22.30 2.27
CA GLN A 120 1.28 -20.91 2.34
C GLN A 120 2.29 -20.55 1.25
N ILE A 121 3.25 -21.43 0.95
CA ILE A 121 4.19 -21.26 -0.19
C ILE A 121 3.41 -21.11 -1.51
N ASN A 122 2.40 -21.96 -1.73
CA ASN A 122 1.56 -21.91 -2.93
C ASN A 122 0.72 -20.62 -3.01
N ILE A 123 0.23 -20.11 -1.88
CA ILE A 123 -0.47 -18.83 -1.80
C ILE A 123 0.47 -17.67 -2.18
N ILE A 124 1.68 -17.62 -1.62
CA ILE A 124 2.67 -16.59 -1.95
C ILE A 124 3.07 -16.63 -3.44
N HIS A 125 3.19 -17.80 -4.05
CA HIS A 125 3.40 -17.91 -5.50
C HIS A 125 2.27 -17.27 -6.32
N LYS A 126 1.00 -17.49 -5.95
CA LYS A 126 -0.15 -16.87 -6.62
C LYS A 126 -0.09 -15.35 -6.51
N TYR A 127 0.25 -14.84 -5.33
CA TYR A 127 0.42 -13.41 -5.12
C TYR A 127 1.59 -12.84 -5.93
N ILE A 128 2.78 -13.44 -5.95
CA ILE A 128 3.88 -12.94 -6.79
C ILE A 128 3.48 -12.85 -8.26
N LYS A 129 2.76 -13.86 -8.79
CA LYS A 129 2.25 -13.84 -10.17
C LYS A 129 1.31 -12.67 -10.41
N GLN A 130 0.34 -12.47 -9.53
CA GLN A 130 -0.62 -11.36 -9.67
C GLN A 130 0.07 -9.99 -9.53
N ALA A 131 1.02 -9.84 -8.60
CA ALA A 131 1.74 -8.58 -8.39
C ALA A 131 2.61 -8.22 -9.60
N LYS A 132 3.17 -9.23 -10.29
CA LYS A 132 3.87 -9.06 -11.57
C LYS A 132 2.93 -8.61 -12.69
N LEU A 133 1.72 -9.18 -12.76
CA LEU A 133 0.69 -8.76 -13.74
C LEU A 133 0.20 -7.33 -13.48
N ASP A 134 0.10 -6.92 -12.22
CA ASP A 134 -0.35 -5.59 -11.81
C ASP A 134 0.78 -4.54 -11.83
N HIS A 135 1.99 -4.88 -12.29
CA HIS A 135 3.18 -4.02 -12.32
C HIS A 135 3.58 -3.42 -10.95
N LYS A 136 3.29 -4.15 -9.87
CA LYS A 136 3.57 -3.77 -8.48
C LYS A 136 4.91 -4.33 -8.01
N TYR A 137 6.00 -3.74 -8.49
CA TYR A 137 7.35 -4.29 -8.32
C TYR A 137 7.86 -4.28 -6.86
N ASP A 138 7.41 -3.33 -6.04
CA ASP A 138 7.77 -3.28 -4.62
C ASP A 138 7.14 -4.45 -3.85
N GLU A 139 5.86 -4.74 -4.11
CA GLU A 139 5.15 -5.90 -3.57
C GLU A 139 5.76 -7.22 -4.05
N VAL A 140 6.17 -7.30 -5.32
CA VAL A 140 6.90 -8.47 -5.84
C VAL A 140 8.17 -8.71 -5.03
N LYS A 141 8.97 -7.67 -4.80
CA LYS A 141 10.22 -7.80 -4.04
C LYS A 141 9.98 -8.25 -2.59
N MET A 142 8.96 -7.71 -1.93
CA MET A 142 8.59 -8.12 -0.58
C MET A 142 8.10 -9.57 -0.53
N LEU A 143 7.22 -9.96 -1.45
CA LEU A 143 6.68 -11.32 -1.53
C LEU A 143 7.76 -12.35 -1.88
N GLU A 144 8.74 -12.00 -2.72
CA GLU A 144 9.88 -12.87 -3.04
C GLU A 144 10.79 -13.10 -1.83
N ASN A 145 10.98 -12.10 -0.96
CA ASN A 145 11.70 -12.30 0.30
C ASN A 145 10.91 -13.19 1.27
N ASN A 146 9.61 -12.95 1.44
CA ASN A 146 8.76 -13.79 2.28
C ASN A 146 8.73 -15.25 1.79
N LEU A 147 8.71 -15.46 0.48
CA LEU A 147 8.77 -16.80 -0.12
C LEU A 147 10.06 -17.54 0.27
N LYS A 148 11.22 -16.86 0.24
CA LYS A 148 12.50 -17.46 0.66
C LYS A 148 12.49 -17.87 2.13
N GLU A 149 11.94 -17.03 3.00
CA GLU A 149 11.82 -17.31 4.42
C GLU A 149 10.93 -18.54 4.67
N LEU A 150 9.77 -18.61 4.02
CA LEU A 150 8.85 -19.76 4.12
C LEU A 150 9.50 -21.06 3.62
N GLN A 151 10.25 -21.00 2.53
CA GLN A 151 10.96 -22.18 2.00
C GLN A 151 12.08 -22.65 2.94
N LEU A 152 12.82 -21.71 3.53
CA LEU A 152 13.86 -22.02 4.52
C LEU A 152 13.25 -22.69 5.76
N GLU A 153 12.14 -22.13 6.25
CA GLU A 153 11.41 -22.64 7.40
C GLU A 153 10.86 -24.05 7.13
N HIS A 154 10.22 -24.25 5.98
CA HIS A 154 9.74 -25.57 5.55
C HIS A 154 10.86 -26.61 5.46
N SER A 155 12.03 -26.21 4.95
CA SER A 155 13.21 -27.08 4.87
C SER A 155 13.75 -27.41 6.26
N ARG A 156 13.77 -26.44 7.17
CA ARG A 156 14.15 -26.64 8.57
C ARG A 156 13.20 -27.61 9.28
N GLN A 157 11.90 -27.47 9.06
CA GLN A 157 10.89 -28.37 9.63
C GLN A 157 11.07 -29.80 9.11
N LYS A 158 11.37 -29.98 7.82
CA LYS A 158 11.65 -31.30 7.25
C LYS A 158 12.98 -31.92 7.67
N ALA A 159 13.97 -31.10 8.02
CA ALA A 159 15.28 -31.57 8.50
C ALA A 159 15.32 -31.82 10.03
N GLY A 160 14.35 -31.28 10.77
CA GLY A 160 14.19 -31.46 12.22
C GLY A 160 13.29 -32.63 12.62
N TYR A 161 12.88 -33.47 11.66
CA TYR A 161 12.15 -34.72 11.84
C TYR A 161 12.99 -35.90 11.33
#